data_AF-A0A512RQZ5-F1
#
_entry.id   AF-A0A512RQZ5-F1
#
_cell.length_a   1.000
_cell.length_b   1.000
_cell.length_c   1.000
_cell.angle_alpha   90.00
_cell.angle_beta   90.00
_cell.angle_gamma   90.00
#
_symmetry.space_group_name_H-M   'P 1'
#
loop_
_entity.id
_entity.type
_entity.pdbx_description
1 polymer ?
#
loop_
_entity_poly.entity_id
_entity_poly.type
_entity_poly.pdbx_seq_one_letter_code
_entity_poly.pdbx_strand_id
1 'polypeptide(L)'
;MFTQLDNEISGFKPDIILVERNLPVESTKEDAALKSGDAGFCRFIGLENNIPVKSWDPSWNRPYHCLINEYPEEAVFTMVLSFLNFAYTPADYLRYEDFYIQQIASLETAGWNFRPEARQAAYFYRKYKTYFGSSFNGTPEGFLEQYNRQRLVPLYQQIVHSLQVQRDISFIKSLREALREHDRVFIQAGSTHLSSLKNILPLVLEKAAEYTKGDKPFAARLVQADSSSCLLAMPAGAKEKYVKIVAAAYGIRSDKNGISRYIRKQITGFKPDLILTQGLAPVYATPAITARKSGDAGLIRYLGTMGHIRVNSWEAGWDDVYYKLSEKYSPDDIYLSLLGWAILRESESFSAHQTFEDFFEHIYTPFVTYGYPFRADQLNTDTFLRSLKKYGKGIALYPTFASPVADPENPGGATMFMEPDGSYRLKGKPGKYRYTMQLCPPGSGPCNTTSMEITLADPDPSALVEITGKIESDAAPVSFAYLKKVLQSSIRQDILADMHAIRTALLLKVLGEYRQEYDRIFVQADAGYLQEIVRKSREHQQ
;
A
#
# COMPACT_ATOMS: atom_id res chain seq x y z
N MET A 1 -29.47 -1.58 -6.84
CA MET A 1 -28.27 -1.04 -7.51
C MET A 1 -27.23 -2.13 -7.75
N PHE A 2 -26.62 -2.72 -6.72
CA PHE A 2 -25.55 -3.71 -6.90
C PHE A 2 -25.94 -4.97 -7.69
N THR A 3 -27.17 -5.48 -7.54
CA THR A 3 -27.70 -6.56 -8.39
C THR A 3 -27.77 -6.18 -9.87
N GLN A 4 -28.10 -4.92 -10.18
CA GLN A 4 -28.09 -4.44 -11.56
C GLN A 4 -26.66 -4.35 -12.08
N LEU A 5 -25.75 -3.76 -11.30
CA LEU A 5 -24.32 -3.67 -11.65
C LEU A 5 -23.71 -5.04 -11.95
N ASP A 6 -24.03 -6.04 -11.11
CA ASP A 6 -23.64 -7.44 -11.29
C ASP A 6 -24.18 -8.05 -12.59
N ASN A 7 -25.48 -7.84 -12.89
CA ASN A 7 -26.10 -8.30 -14.12
C ASN A 7 -25.48 -7.63 -15.36
N GLU A 8 -25.18 -6.32 -15.29
CA GLU A 8 -24.55 -5.57 -16.39
C GLU A 8 -23.14 -6.10 -16.66
N ILE A 9 -22.31 -6.29 -15.62
CA ILE A 9 -20.96 -6.85 -15.79
C ILE A 9 -21.03 -8.28 -16.33
N SER A 10 -21.89 -9.12 -15.76
CA SER A 10 -22.07 -10.52 -16.18
C SER A 10 -22.59 -10.66 -17.61
N GLY A 11 -23.49 -9.75 -18.02
CA GLY A 11 -24.05 -9.71 -19.37
C GLY A 11 -23.07 -9.14 -20.41
N PHE A 12 -22.39 -8.05 -20.06
CA PHE A 12 -21.40 -7.38 -20.92
C PHE A 12 -20.11 -8.20 -21.09
N LYS A 13 -19.72 -8.94 -20.03
CA LYS A 13 -18.51 -9.77 -19.95
C LYS A 13 -17.25 -8.96 -20.32
N PRO A 14 -16.88 -7.90 -19.58
CA PRO A 14 -15.76 -7.06 -19.95
C PRO A 14 -14.43 -7.84 -19.99
N ASP A 15 -13.52 -7.38 -20.86
CA ASP A 15 -12.12 -7.81 -20.86
C ASP A 15 -11.31 -7.08 -19.77
N ILE A 16 -11.76 -5.89 -19.37
CA ILE A 16 -11.20 -5.08 -18.29
C ILE A 16 -12.28 -4.20 -17.65
N ILE A 17 -12.16 -3.98 -16.33
CA ILE A 17 -12.98 -3.05 -15.56
C ILE A 17 -12.10 -1.86 -15.14
N LEU A 18 -12.51 -0.64 -15.47
CA LEU A 18 -11.90 0.59 -14.97
C LEU A 18 -12.74 1.14 -13.80
N VAL A 19 -12.11 1.42 -12.66
CA VAL A 19 -12.78 1.93 -11.45
C VAL A 19 -12.19 3.24 -10.98
N GLU A 20 -12.96 4.05 -10.25
CA GLU A 20 -12.47 5.33 -9.72
C GLU A 20 -11.32 5.16 -8.75
N ARG A 21 -11.39 4.17 -7.85
CA ARG A 21 -10.42 4.03 -6.77
C ARG A 21 -10.07 2.58 -6.52
N ASN A 22 -8.82 2.36 -6.11
CA ASN A 22 -8.37 1.07 -5.62
C ASN A 22 -8.79 0.90 -4.15
N LEU A 23 -9.97 0.30 -3.93
CA LEU A 23 -10.47 -0.08 -2.59
C LEU A 23 -10.21 -1.57 -2.29
N PRO A 24 -10.00 -1.99 -1.03
CA PRO A 24 -9.80 -3.41 -0.70
C PRO A 24 -10.91 -4.31 -1.29
N VAL A 25 -10.55 -5.54 -1.65
CA VAL A 25 -11.55 -6.53 -2.10
C VAL A 25 -12.08 -7.26 -0.89
N GLU A 26 -13.38 -7.15 -0.66
CA GLU A 26 -14.04 -7.81 0.48
C GLU A 26 -14.12 -9.33 0.27
N SER A 27 -14.36 -10.08 1.37
CA SER A 27 -14.49 -11.55 1.31
C SER A 27 -15.79 -12.01 0.68
N THR A 28 -16.84 -11.19 0.81
CA THR A 28 -18.19 -11.49 0.34
C THR A 28 -18.69 -10.38 -0.57
N LYS A 29 -19.62 -10.75 -1.44
CA LYS A 29 -20.29 -9.83 -2.36
C LYS A 29 -21.10 -8.77 -1.61
N GLU A 30 -21.75 -9.19 -0.52
CA GLU A 30 -22.53 -8.34 0.37
C GLU A 30 -21.64 -7.31 1.07
N ASP A 31 -20.51 -7.74 1.62
CA ASP A 31 -19.55 -6.81 2.23
C ASP A 31 -18.99 -5.84 1.20
N ALA A 32 -18.66 -6.30 -0.01
CA ALA A 32 -18.16 -5.44 -1.08
C ALA A 32 -19.16 -4.31 -1.40
N ALA A 33 -20.45 -4.64 -1.43
CA ALA A 33 -21.53 -3.68 -1.63
C ALA A 33 -21.71 -2.71 -0.45
N LEU A 34 -21.67 -3.22 0.78
CA LEU A 34 -21.98 -2.44 1.99
C LEU A 34 -20.81 -1.57 2.46
N LYS A 35 -19.58 -2.08 2.40
CA LYS A 35 -18.38 -1.45 2.98
C LYS A 35 -17.55 -0.69 1.95
N SER A 36 -17.49 -1.20 0.73
CA SER A 36 -16.55 -0.71 -0.29
C SER A 36 -17.22 -0.06 -1.51
N GLY A 37 -18.55 0.09 -1.47
CA GLY A 37 -19.31 0.82 -2.49
C GLY A 37 -19.24 0.17 -3.88
N ASP A 38 -19.54 0.96 -4.92
CA ASP A 38 -19.56 0.52 -6.31
C ASP A 38 -18.18 0.14 -6.86
N ALA A 39 -17.13 0.93 -6.55
CA ALA A 39 -15.76 0.62 -6.95
C ALA A 39 -15.24 -0.69 -6.32
N GLY A 40 -15.43 -0.87 -5.00
CA GLY A 40 -15.07 -2.10 -4.31
C GLY A 40 -15.85 -3.32 -4.78
N PHE A 41 -17.14 -3.14 -5.05
CA PHE A 41 -17.98 -4.18 -5.65
C PHE A 41 -17.49 -4.60 -7.04
N CYS A 42 -17.13 -3.64 -7.91
CA CYS A 42 -16.56 -3.96 -9.23
C CYS A 42 -15.23 -4.73 -9.10
N ARG A 43 -14.40 -4.40 -8.10
CA ARG A 43 -13.17 -5.15 -7.82
C ARG A 43 -13.45 -6.58 -7.36
N PHE A 44 -14.45 -6.78 -6.51
CA PHE A 44 -14.91 -8.10 -6.08
C PHE A 44 -15.34 -8.95 -7.29
N ILE A 45 -16.23 -8.42 -8.13
CA ILE A 45 -16.71 -9.12 -9.33
C ILE A 45 -15.57 -9.41 -10.30
N GLY A 46 -14.64 -8.46 -10.50
CA GLY A 46 -13.48 -8.68 -11.34
C GLY A 46 -12.58 -9.81 -10.83
N LEU A 47 -12.30 -9.84 -9.52
CA LEU A 47 -11.52 -10.92 -8.91
C LEU A 47 -12.23 -12.28 -9.03
N GLU A 48 -13.53 -12.33 -8.74
CA GLU A 48 -14.35 -13.55 -8.82
C GLU A 48 -14.37 -14.14 -10.24
N ASN A 49 -14.39 -13.28 -11.27
CA ASN A 49 -14.48 -13.68 -12.67
C ASN A 49 -13.13 -13.65 -13.42
N ASN A 50 -12.01 -13.44 -12.71
CA ASN A 50 -10.68 -13.28 -13.30
C ASN A 50 -10.62 -12.21 -14.40
N ILE A 51 -11.32 -11.09 -14.19
CA ILE A 51 -11.32 -9.92 -15.07
C ILE A 51 -10.38 -8.88 -14.46
N PRO A 52 -9.36 -8.40 -15.21
CA PRO A 52 -8.51 -7.31 -14.77
C PRO A 52 -9.31 -6.07 -14.33
N VAL A 53 -8.96 -5.53 -13.16
CA VAL A 53 -9.56 -4.29 -12.63
C VAL A 53 -8.47 -3.26 -12.37
N LYS A 54 -8.63 -2.07 -12.94
CA LYS A 54 -7.64 -0.99 -12.86
C LYS A 54 -8.27 0.31 -12.39
N SER A 55 -7.61 0.99 -11.46
CA SER A 55 -8.00 2.36 -11.10
C SER A 55 -7.69 3.32 -12.24
N TRP A 56 -8.67 4.14 -12.63
CA TRP A 56 -8.46 5.23 -13.57
C TRP A 56 -8.12 6.56 -12.88
N ASP A 57 -8.36 6.68 -11.56
CA ASP A 57 -7.91 7.87 -10.82
C ASP A 57 -6.40 8.02 -10.96
N PRO A 58 -5.92 9.26 -11.18
CA PRO A 58 -4.50 9.52 -11.15
C PRO A 58 -3.96 9.28 -9.74
N SER A 59 -2.68 8.97 -9.64
CA SER A 59 -1.98 9.13 -8.37
C SER A 59 -2.13 10.59 -7.89
N TRP A 60 -2.50 10.77 -6.62
CA TRP A 60 -2.85 12.09 -6.08
C TRP A 60 -1.71 13.12 -6.16
N ASN A 61 -0.45 12.70 -6.33
CA ASN A 61 0.68 13.60 -6.60
C ASN A 61 0.51 14.43 -7.89
N ARG A 62 -0.08 13.86 -8.95
CA ARG A 62 -0.17 14.55 -10.24
C ARG A 62 -1.15 15.72 -10.16
N PRO A 63 -2.40 15.54 -9.70
CA PRO A 63 -3.29 16.67 -9.47
C PRO A 63 -2.70 17.69 -8.51
N TYR A 64 -2.04 17.25 -7.43
CA TYR A 64 -1.36 18.16 -6.51
C TYR A 64 -0.34 19.06 -7.20
N HIS A 65 0.58 18.48 -7.98
CA HIS A 65 1.61 19.25 -8.67
C HIS A 65 1.04 20.19 -9.74
N CYS A 66 -0.03 19.78 -10.44
CA CYS A 66 -0.73 20.67 -11.36
C CYS A 66 -1.37 21.85 -10.61
N LEU A 67 -2.02 21.59 -9.47
CA LEU A 67 -2.69 22.61 -8.69
C LEU A 67 -1.72 23.61 -8.05
N ILE A 68 -0.61 23.17 -7.46
CA ILE A 68 0.34 24.11 -6.83
C ILE A 68 1.13 24.96 -7.83
N ASN A 69 1.13 24.60 -9.11
CA ASN A 69 1.68 25.43 -10.18
C ASN A 69 0.73 26.58 -10.58
N GLU A 70 -0.57 26.43 -10.30
CA GLU A 70 -1.63 27.38 -10.68
C GLU A 70 -2.12 28.20 -9.47
N TYR A 71 -2.10 27.60 -8.27
CA TYR A 71 -2.66 28.15 -7.05
C TYR A 71 -1.64 28.16 -5.91
N PRO A 72 -1.77 29.06 -4.91
CA PRO A 72 -0.93 29.02 -3.71
C PRO A 72 -1.00 27.66 -3.02
N GLU A 73 0.16 27.07 -2.72
CA GLU A 73 0.30 25.75 -2.07
C GLU A 73 -0.60 25.62 -0.83
N GLU A 74 -0.64 26.65 0.02
CA GLU A 74 -1.44 26.66 1.24
C GLU A 74 -2.96 26.67 0.96
N ALA A 75 -3.39 27.25 -0.15
CA ALA A 75 -4.79 27.23 -0.57
C ALA A 75 -5.19 25.83 -1.05
N VAL A 76 -4.39 25.24 -1.94
CA VAL A 76 -4.60 23.86 -2.43
C VAL A 76 -4.70 22.89 -1.27
N PHE A 77 -3.74 22.93 -0.36
CA PHE A 77 -3.72 22.14 0.85
C PHE A 77 -4.99 22.30 1.68
N THR A 78 -5.35 23.54 2.03
CA THR A 78 -6.48 23.81 2.93
C THR A 78 -7.80 23.37 2.29
N MET A 79 -7.96 23.62 0.99
CA MET A 79 -9.20 23.34 0.27
C MET A 79 -9.37 21.86 -0.04
N VAL A 80 -8.30 21.13 -0.37
CA VAL A 80 -8.39 19.69 -0.58
C VAL A 80 -8.63 18.97 0.75
N LEU A 81 -7.95 19.35 1.84
CA LEU A 81 -8.23 18.76 3.15
C LEU A 81 -9.62 19.10 3.68
N SER A 82 -10.15 20.29 3.37
CA SER A 82 -11.54 20.63 3.74
C SER A 82 -12.59 19.90 2.90
N PHE A 83 -12.21 19.44 1.69
CA PHE A 83 -13.04 18.60 0.84
C PHE A 83 -13.02 17.12 1.25
N LEU A 84 -11.88 16.63 1.75
CA LEU A 84 -11.72 15.23 2.18
C LEU A 84 -12.59 14.96 3.41
N ASN A 85 -13.66 14.20 3.19
CA ASN A 85 -14.81 14.22 4.07
C ASN A 85 -14.61 13.36 5.31
N PHE A 86 -14.38 14.02 6.46
CA PHE A 86 -14.32 13.40 7.78
C PHE A 86 -15.59 12.58 8.09
N ALA A 87 -16.77 13.05 7.69
CA ALA A 87 -18.03 12.38 7.97
C ALA A 87 -18.33 11.16 7.08
N TYR A 88 -17.56 10.95 5.99
CA TYR A 88 -17.68 9.76 5.14
C TYR A 88 -16.52 8.78 5.30
N THR A 89 -15.63 9.02 6.26
CA THR A 89 -14.63 8.01 6.59
C THR A 89 -15.32 6.89 7.37
N PRO A 90 -15.17 5.62 6.97
CA PRO A 90 -15.73 4.49 7.71
C PRO A 90 -14.98 4.24 9.03
N ALA A 91 -13.86 4.92 9.27
CA ALA A 91 -13.09 4.81 10.50
C ALA A 91 -13.65 5.70 11.62
N ASP A 92 -13.85 5.13 12.79
CA ASP A 92 -14.38 5.81 13.97
C ASP A 92 -13.32 6.72 14.64
N TYR A 93 -13.03 7.86 14.02
CA TYR A 93 -12.18 8.87 14.62
C TYR A 93 -12.96 9.71 15.63
N LEU A 94 -12.55 9.65 16.90
CA LEU A 94 -13.15 10.46 17.97
C LEU A 94 -12.82 11.97 17.84
N ARG A 95 -11.73 12.31 17.15
CA ARG A 95 -11.26 13.69 16.97
C ARG A 95 -10.77 13.91 15.55
N TYR A 96 -11.03 15.11 15.03
CA TYR A 96 -10.57 15.49 13.69
C TYR A 96 -9.04 15.52 13.58
N GLU A 97 -8.32 15.84 14.65
CA GLU A 97 -6.85 15.85 14.65
C GLU A 97 -6.27 14.46 14.33
N ASP A 98 -6.93 13.40 14.80
CA ASP A 98 -6.48 12.03 14.59
C ASP A 98 -6.71 11.63 13.11
N PHE A 99 -7.88 11.96 12.56
CA PHE A 99 -8.15 11.85 11.11
C PHE A 99 -7.17 12.66 10.28
N TYR A 100 -6.92 13.91 10.67
CA TYR A 100 -6.04 14.82 9.96
C TYR A 100 -4.63 14.27 9.84
N ILE A 101 -4.07 13.73 10.92
CA ILE A 101 -2.73 13.11 10.90
C ILE A 101 -2.70 11.93 9.92
N GLN A 102 -3.73 11.09 9.92
CA GLN A 102 -3.84 9.95 9.00
C GLN A 102 -3.99 10.41 7.55
N GLN A 103 -4.80 11.44 7.28
CA GLN A 103 -4.95 12.00 5.93
C GLN A 103 -3.68 12.64 5.41
N ILE A 104 -2.94 13.36 6.26
CA ILE A 104 -1.61 13.87 5.89
C ILE A 104 -0.69 12.72 5.53
N ALA A 105 -0.63 11.67 6.36
CA ALA A 105 0.19 10.51 6.07
C ALA A 105 -0.20 9.83 4.74
N SER A 106 -1.50 9.67 4.46
CA SER A 106 -2.01 9.10 3.21
C SER A 106 -1.71 9.98 1.99
N LEU A 107 -1.89 11.29 2.08
CA LEU A 107 -1.54 12.20 0.99
C LEU A 107 -0.02 12.22 0.78
N GLU A 108 0.77 12.10 1.83
CA GLU A 108 2.21 11.95 1.70
C GLU A 108 2.57 10.63 1.01
N THR A 109 1.98 9.49 1.36
CA THR A 109 2.25 8.24 0.64
C THR A 109 1.76 8.32 -0.81
N ALA A 110 0.76 9.16 -1.10
CA ALA A 110 0.33 9.46 -2.46
C ALA A 110 1.18 10.55 -3.17
N GLY A 111 2.19 11.11 -2.49
CA GLY A 111 3.25 11.95 -3.05
C GLY A 111 3.10 13.46 -2.85
N TRP A 112 2.18 13.89 -1.98
CA TRP A 112 2.04 15.28 -1.60
C TRP A 112 3.21 15.73 -0.72
N ASN A 113 3.80 16.87 -1.03
CA ASN A 113 4.99 17.34 -0.32
C ASN A 113 4.60 18.43 0.67
N PHE A 114 4.27 18.04 1.90
CA PHE A 114 3.94 19.00 2.95
C PHE A 114 5.17 19.55 3.67
N ARG A 115 5.11 20.84 3.96
CA ARG A 115 6.03 21.51 4.90
C ARG A 115 5.86 20.95 6.32
N PRO A 116 6.92 20.94 7.16
CA PRO A 116 6.85 20.51 8.56
C PRO A 116 5.68 21.08 9.36
N GLU A 117 5.37 22.35 9.17
CA GLU A 117 4.31 23.05 9.92
C GLU A 117 2.92 22.57 9.49
N ALA A 118 2.74 22.22 8.22
CA ALA A 118 1.48 21.73 7.66
C ALA A 118 1.08 20.35 8.19
N ARG A 119 2.00 19.62 8.85
CA ARG A 119 1.66 18.35 9.53
C ARG A 119 0.88 18.54 10.84
N GLN A 120 0.77 19.78 11.33
CA GLN A 120 0.06 20.09 12.56
C GLN A 120 -1.35 20.57 12.26
N ALA A 121 -2.38 19.97 12.87
CA ALA A 121 -3.78 20.40 12.68
C ALA A 121 -3.98 21.90 13.00
N ALA A 122 -3.24 22.44 13.96
CA ALA A 122 -3.26 23.88 14.28
C ALA A 122 -2.87 24.77 13.09
N TYR A 123 -1.98 24.32 12.20
CA TYR A 123 -1.65 25.03 10.98
C TYR A 123 -2.86 25.06 10.02
N PHE A 124 -3.50 23.90 9.82
CA PHE A 124 -4.72 23.80 9.03
C PHE A 124 -5.83 24.71 9.56
N TYR A 125 -6.11 24.71 10.87
CA TYR A 125 -7.15 25.58 11.45
C TYR A 125 -6.91 27.07 11.19
N ARG A 126 -5.64 27.53 11.27
CA ARG A 126 -5.31 28.93 10.96
C ARG A 126 -5.57 29.24 9.48
N LYS A 127 -5.10 28.38 8.58
CA LYS A 127 -5.30 28.58 7.13
C LYS A 127 -6.76 28.45 6.72
N TYR A 128 -7.50 27.53 7.31
CA TYR A 128 -8.93 27.39 7.12
C TYR A 128 -9.67 28.69 7.44
N LYS A 129 -9.39 29.29 8.61
CA LYS A 129 -9.97 30.59 8.99
C LYS A 129 -9.59 31.71 8.01
N THR A 130 -8.35 31.71 7.51
CA THR A 130 -7.91 32.68 6.50
C THR A 130 -8.69 32.56 5.19
N TYR A 131 -8.91 31.35 4.67
CA TYR A 131 -9.54 31.14 3.36
C TYR A 131 -11.07 31.14 3.39
N PHE A 132 -11.69 30.71 4.49
CA PHE A 132 -13.14 30.56 4.61
C PHE A 132 -13.81 31.56 5.56
N GLY A 133 -13.03 32.45 6.20
CA GLY A 133 -13.54 33.49 7.10
C GLY A 133 -14.18 32.97 8.40
N SER A 134 -14.13 31.67 8.66
CA SER A 134 -14.77 31.01 9.80
C SER A 134 -13.85 29.96 10.43
N SER A 135 -14.05 29.68 11.71
CA SER A 135 -13.30 28.61 12.39
C SER A 135 -13.75 27.24 11.87
N PHE A 136 -12.80 26.32 11.71
CA PHE A 136 -13.11 24.92 11.37
C PHE A 136 -13.85 24.23 12.52
N ASN A 137 -14.81 23.38 12.20
CA ASN A 137 -15.60 22.61 13.16
C ASN A 137 -15.43 21.14 12.78
N GLY A 138 -14.58 20.45 13.53
CA GLY A 138 -14.23 19.05 13.28
C GLY A 138 -15.23 18.03 13.80
N THR A 139 -16.45 18.43 14.20
CA THR A 139 -17.51 17.46 14.50
C THR A 139 -18.16 16.96 13.20
N PRO A 140 -18.69 15.72 13.17
CA PRO A 140 -19.40 15.20 11.99
C PRO A 140 -20.53 16.11 11.51
N GLU A 141 -21.33 16.67 12.43
CA GLU A 141 -22.44 17.58 12.11
C GLU A 141 -21.94 18.92 11.58
N GLY A 142 -20.85 19.43 12.17
CA GLY A 142 -20.21 20.68 11.75
C GLY A 142 -19.68 20.61 10.33
N PHE A 143 -19.20 19.44 9.91
CA PHE A 143 -18.59 19.24 8.60
C PHE A 143 -19.58 19.50 7.45
N LEU A 144 -20.82 19.01 7.53
CA LEU A 144 -21.79 19.17 6.44
C LEU A 144 -22.19 20.64 6.23
N GLU A 145 -22.45 21.37 7.31
CA GLU A 145 -22.75 22.81 7.25
C GLU A 145 -21.55 23.60 6.67
N GLN A 146 -20.34 23.23 7.08
CA GLN A 146 -19.12 23.85 6.57
C GLN A 146 -18.89 23.55 5.09
N TYR A 147 -19.07 22.31 4.66
CA TYR A 147 -18.95 21.90 3.27
C TYR A 147 -19.84 22.75 2.35
N ASN A 148 -21.10 22.96 2.73
CA ASN A 148 -22.02 23.80 1.96
C ASN A 148 -21.55 25.26 1.84
N ARG A 149 -20.96 25.82 2.91
CA ARG A 149 -20.38 27.18 2.89
C ARG A 149 -19.11 27.27 2.05
N GLN A 150 -18.21 26.28 2.17
CA GLN A 150 -16.95 26.24 1.42
C GLN A 150 -17.20 26.27 -0.08
N ARG A 151 -18.24 25.57 -0.56
CA ARG A 151 -18.64 25.55 -1.96
C ARG A 151 -19.05 26.91 -2.53
N LEU A 152 -19.28 27.92 -1.71
CA LEU A 152 -19.59 29.28 -2.14
C LEU A 152 -18.32 30.14 -2.33
N VAL A 153 -17.15 29.68 -1.87
CA VAL A 153 -15.90 30.42 -2.02
C VAL A 153 -15.36 30.23 -3.45
N PRO A 154 -15.19 31.31 -4.25
CA PRO A 154 -14.78 31.18 -5.65
C PRO A 154 -13.45 30.46 -5.87
N LEU A 155 -12.45 30.74 -5.02
CA LEU A 155 -11.14 30.07 -5.10
C LEU A 155 -11.26 28.56 -4.81
N TYR A 156 -12.15 28.16 -3.90
CA TYR A 156 -12.45 26.75 -3.63
C TYR A 156 -13.08 26.07 -4.85
N GLN A 157 -14.05 26.73 -5.48
CA GLN A 157 -14.67 26.21 -6.71
C GLN A 157 -13.64 26.01 -7.83
N GLN A 158 -12.72 26.98 -8.01
CA GLN A 158 -11.65 26.90 -9.01
C GLN A 158 -10.70 25.72 -8.75
N ILE A 159 -10.18 25.60 -7.52
CA ILE A 159 -9.27 24.50 -7.15
C ILE A 159 -9.96 23.14 -7.28
N VAL A 160 -11.19 22.99 -6.79
CA VAL A 160 -11.94 21.73 -6.91
C VAL A 160 -12.24 21.41 -8.38
N HIS A 161 -12.59 22.41 -9.18
CA HIS A 161 -12.80 22.23 -10.61
C HIS A 161 -11.52 21.75 -11.30
N SER A 162 -10.38 22.42 -11.09
CA SER A 162 -9.09 22.01 -11.65
C SER A 162 -8.67 20.61 -11.19
N LEU A 163 -8.95 20.25 -9.93
CA LEU A 163 -8.75 18.88 -9.44
C LEU A 163 -9.57 17.85 -10.23
N GLN A 164 -10.87 18.11 -10.44
CA GLN A 164 -11.71 17.20 -11.22
C GLN A 164 -11.26 17.11 -12.69
N VAL A 165 -10.85 18.22 -13.29
CA VAL A 165 -10.29 18.23 -14.66
C VAL A 165 -9.05 17.33 -14.75
N GLN A 166 -8.14 17.37 -13.76
CA GLN A 166 -6.98 16.47 -13.76
C GLN A 166 -7.36 14.99 -13.65
N ARG A 167 -8.40 14.67 -12.86
CA ARG A 167 -8.95 13.31 -12.75
C ARG A 167 -9.60 12.86 -14.07
N ASP A 168 -10.37 13.73 -14.70
CA ASP A 168 -11.01 13.48 -16.01
C ASP A 168 -9.97 13.26 -17.12
N ILE A 169 -8.86 14.01 -17.12
CA ILE A 169 -7.73 13.79 -18.04
C ILE A 169 -7.11 12.39 -17.82
N SER A 170 -6.92 11.98 -16.57
CA SER A 170 -6.42 10.64 -16.23
C SER A 170 -7.39 9.56 -16.71
N PHE A 171 -8.67 9.75 -16.45
CA PHE A 171 -9.73 8.86 -16.92
C PHE A 171 -9.68 8.67 -18.44
N ILE A 172 -9.63 9.76 -19.21
CA ILE A 172 -9.56 9.69 -20.68
C ILE A 172 -8.29 8.96 -21.14
N LYS A 173 -7.15 9.17 -20.46
CA LYS A 173 -5.90 8.46 -20.76
C LYS A 173 -6.05 6.95 -20.51
N SER A 174 -6.55 6.56 -19.34
CA SER A 174 -6.77 5.16 -18.95
C SER A 174 -7.75 4.46 -19.88
N LEU A 175 -8.85 5.14 -20.27
CA LEU A 175 -9.82 4.63 -21.23
C LEU A 175 -9.18 4.39 -22.60
N ARG A 176 -8.38 5.34 -23.11
CA ARG A 176 -7.66 5.17 -24.38
C ARG A 176 -6.67 4.03 -24.35
N GLU A 177 -5.97 3.84 -23.23
CA GLU A 177 -5.05 2.71 -23.06
C GLU A 177 -5.82 1.39 -23.05
N ALA A 178 -6.91 1.30 -22.29
CA ALA A 178 -7.75 0.11 -22.25
C ALA A 178 -8.32 -0.25 -23.63
N LEU A 179 -8.85 0.73 -24.38
CA LEU A 179 -9.42 0.52 -25.72
C LEU A 179 -8.38 0.17 -26.80
N ARG A 180 -7.07 0.32 -26.53
CA ARG A 180 -6.01 -0.17 -27.42
C ARG A 180 -5.71 -1.65 -27.23
N GLU A 181 -6.01 -2.18 -26.05
CA GLU A 181 -5.62 -3.53 -25.63
C GLU A 181 -6.84 -4.47 -25.49
N HIS A 182 -8.06 -3.91 -25.42
CA HIS A 182 -9.28 -4.63 -25.09
C HIS A 182 -10.47 -4.16 -25.94
N ASP A 183 -11.36 -5.09 -26.28
CA ASP A 183 -12.56 -4.80 -27.07
C ASP A 183 -13.74 -4.38 -26.19
N ARG A 184 -13.81 -4.89 -24.96
CA ARG A 184 -14.91 -4.69 -24.02
C ARG A 184 -14.41 -4.09 -22.72
N VAL A 185 -14.52 -2.77 -22.61
CA VAL A 185 -14.11 -2.00 -21.43
C VAL A 185 -15.34 -1.62 -20.61
N PHE A 186 -15.45 -2.14 -19.39
CA PHE A 186 -16.46 -1.69 -18.43
C PHE A 186 -15.90 -0.56 -17.57
N ILE A 187 -16.73 0.44 -17.25
CA ILE A 187 -16.30 1.63 -16.54
C ILE A 187 -17.25 1.89 -15.37
N GLN A 188 -16.69 1.90 -14.16
CA GLN A 188 -17.33 2.47 -12.98
C GLN A 188 -16.82 3.91 -12.82
N ALA A 189 -17.75 4.87 -12.82
CA ALA A 189 -17.49 6.28 -12.57
C ALA A 189 -18.68 6.90 -11.85
N GLY A 190 -18.39 7.79 -10.91
CA GLY A 190 -19.34 8.62 -10.21
C GLY A 190 -20.05 9.59 -11.14
N SER A 191 -21.26 9.98 -10.76
CA SER A 191 -22.15 10.80 -11.60
C SER A 191 -21.56 12.15 -12.01
N THR A 192 -20.69 12.73 -11.18
CA THR A 192 -20.01 13.99 -11.47
C THR A 192 -19.09 13.87 -12.69
N HIS A 193 -18.28 12.80 -12.76
CA HIS A 193 -17.37 12.53 -13.87
C HIS A 193 -18.13 12.19 -15.15
N LEU A 194 -19.19 11.37 -15.03
CA LEU A 194 -20.05 11.07 -16.18
C LEU A 194 -20.67 12.35 -16.76
N SER A 195 -21.10 13.26 -15.89
CA SER A 195 -21.69 14.53 -16.31
C SER A 195 -20.69 15.47 -16.97
N SER A 196 -19.45 15.58 -16.45
CA SER A 196 -18.40 16.42 -17.04
C SER A 196 -17.92 15.88 -18.39
N LEU A 197 -17.93 14.56 -18.56
CA LEU A 197 -17.37 13.89 -19.72
C LEU A 197 -18.38 13.56 -20.83
N LYS A 198 -19.68 13.76 -20.60
CA LYS A 198 -20.76 13.37 -21.52
C LYS A 198 -20.54 13.83 -22.98
N ASN A 199 -20.00 15.03 -23.17
CA ASN A 199 -19.75 15.59 -24.51
C ASN A 199 -18.37 15.21 -25.10
N ILE A 200 -17.44 14.75 -24.26
CA ILE A 200 -16.07 14.41 -24.66
C ILE A 200 -15.94 12.91 -24.98
N LEU A 201 -16.67 12.07 -24.25
CA LEU A 201 -16.66 10.62 -24.41
C LEU A 201 -16.85 10.15 -25.86
N PRO A 202 -17.84 10.65 -26.64
CA PRO A 202 -18.00 10.25 -28.03
C PRO A 202 -16.75 10.48 -28.88
N LEU A 203 -16.06 11.62 -28.68
CA LEU A 203 -14.83 11.97 -29.41
C LEU A 203 -13.64 11.08 -29.01
N VAL A 204 -13.58 10.69 -27.74
CA VAL A 204 -12.54 9.77 -27.25
C VAL A 204 -12.73 8.38 -27.86
N LEU A 205 -13.97 7.89 -27.93
CA LEU A 205 -14.31 6.60 -28.52
C LEU A 205 -14.05 6.58 -30.03
N GLU A 206 -14.42 7.64 -30.75
CA GLU A 206 -14.14 7.78 -32.18
C GLU A 206 -12.65 7.69 -32.48
N LYS A 207 -11.81 8.45 -31.75
CA LYS A 207 -10.36 8.39 -31.90
C LYS A 207 -9.76 7.06 -31.50
N ALA A 208 -10.28 6.39 -30.47
CA ALA A 208 -9.77 5.09 -30.05
C ALA A 208 -9.92 4.03 -31.15
N ALA A 209 -11.02 4.08 -31.92
CA ALA A 209 -11.23 3.21 -33.07
C ALA A 209 -10.21 3.43 -34.22
N GLU A 210 -9.55 4.58 -34.28
CA GLU A 210 -8.48 4.85 -35.26
C GLU A 210 -7.16 4.16 -34.87
N TYR A 211 -6.85 4.07 -33.56
CA TYR A 211 -5.57 3.54 -33.04
C TYR A 211 -5.46 2.02 -33.01
N THR A 212 -6.56 1.29 -33.13
CA THR A 212 -6.54 -0.20 -33.22
C THR A 212 -5.91 -0.69 -34.54
N LYS A 213 -5.65 0.20 -35.51
CA LYS A 213 -4.81 -0.07 -36.68
C LYS A 213 -3.34 0.12 -36.30
N GLY A 214 -2.71 -1.01 -35.98
CA GLY A 214 -1.41 -1.18 -35.34
C GLY A 214 -0.27 -0.22 -35.69
N ASP A 215 0.51 0.13 -34.66
CA ASP A 215 1.94 0.42 -34.76
C ASP A 215 2.64 0.24 -33.39
N LYS A 216 3.82 -0.39 -33.42
CA LYS A 216 4.80 -0.63 -32.32
C LYS A 216 6.21 -0.40 -32.88
N PRO A 217 7.30 -0.40 -32.09
CA PRO A 217 7.57 0.34 -30.86
C PRO A 217 8.95 1.08 -30.91
N PHE A 218 9.24 1.84 -29.86
CA PHE A 218 10.38 2.76 -29.69
C PHE A 218 11.68 2.08 -29.20
N ALA A 219 12.86 2.55 -29.63
CA ALA A 219 14.19 2.03 -29.27
C ALA A 219 15.02 3.01 -28.40
N ALA A 220 15.73 2.49 -27.39
CA ALA A 220 16.56 3.24 -26.44
C ALA A 220 17.99 2.68 -26.32
N ARG A 221 19.01 3.52 -26.09
CA ARG A 221 20.44 3.12 -25.93
C ARG A 221 21.05 3.69 -24.63
N LEU A 222 21.87 2.89 -23.93
CA LEU A 222 22.53 3.18 -22.64
C LEU A 222 24.04 3.48 -22.80
N VAL A 223 24.58 4.34 -21.92
CA VAL A 223 26.02 4.60 -21.72
C VAL A 223 26.41 4.26 -20.26
N GLN A 224 27.54 3.58 -20.06
CA GLN A 224 27.98 3.08 -18.75
C GLN A 224 28.83 4.11 -17.98
N ALA A 225 28.64 4.22 -16.66
CA ALA A 225 29.49 4.99 -15.75
C ALA A 225 29.85 4.14 -14.52
N ASP A 226 31.07 4.28 -14.02
CA ASP A 226 31.64 3.42 -12.98
C ASP A 226 30.92 3.51 -11.62
N SER A 227 30.96 2.35 -10.95
CA SER A 227 30.38 1.93 -9.66
C SER A 227 29.54 2.95 -8.86
N SER A 228 28.25 2.63 -8.72
CA SER A 228 27.16 3.20 -7.89
C SER A 228 26.11 4.10 -8.57
N SER A 229 26.30 4.54 -9.82
CA SER A 229 25.28 5.30 -10.56
C SER A 229 25.35 5.05 -12.07
N CYS A 230 24.19 4.87 -12.72
CA CYS A 230 24.10 4.76 -14.18
C CYS A 230 23.49 6.06 -14.75
N LEU A 231 24.18 6.70 -15.69
CA LEU A 231 23.63 7.85 -16.41
C LEU A 231 23.09 7.37 -17.77
N LEU A 232 21.78 7.44 -17.96
CA LEU A 232 21.11 7.19 -19.23
C LEU A 232 20.97 8.51 -20.00
N ALA A 233 21.87 8.73 -20.96
CA ALA A 233 21.69 9.78 -21.97
C ALA A 233 20.91 9.19 -23.15
N MET A 234 19.75 9.75 -23.49
CA MET A 234 18.97 9.32 -24.65
C MET A 234 18.98 10.43 -25.71
N PRO A 235 19.38 10.15 -26.96
CA PRO A 235 19.32 11.15 -28.02
C PRO A 235 17.86 11.34 -28.48
N ALA A 236 17.47 12.59 -28.67
CA ALA A 236 16.40 13.01 -29.58
C ALA A 236 16.79 14.42 -30.05
N GLY A 237 16.70 14.68 -31.36
CA GLY A 237 17.18 15.90 -31.97
C GLY A 237 16.66 17.16 -31.29
N ALA A 238 17.59 18.07 -30.97
CA ALA A 238 17.42 19.39 -30.34
C ALA A 238 16.99 19.38 -28.85
N LYS A 239 17.95 19.72 -27.98
CA LYS A 239 17.99 19.69 -26.50
C LYS A 239 18.21 18.28 -25.90
N GLU A 240 19.42 18.05 -25.39
CA GLU A 240 19.76 16.79 -24.71
C GLU A 240 18.90 16.60 -23.46
N LYS A 241 18.05 15.57 -23.46
CA LYS A 241 17.31 15.11 -22.28
C LYS A 241 18.13 14.07 -21.53
N TYR A 242 18.32 14.25 -20.22
CA TYR A 242 19.16 13.41 -19.37
C TYR A 242 18.32 12.63 -18.37
N VAL A 243 18.58 11.32 -18.25
CA VAL A 243 18.04 10.49 -17.17
C VAL A 243 19.21 10.00 -16.32
N LYS A 244 19.21 10.34 -15.03
CA LYS A 244 20.21 9.86 -14.07
C LYS A 244 19.59 8.84 -13.15
N ILE A 245 20.01 7.57 -13.25
CA ILE A 245 19.54 6.51 -12.35
C ILE A 245 20.57 6.23 -11.27
N VAL A 246 20.16 6.36 -10.02
CA VAL A 246 20.98 6.06 -8.84
C VAL A 246 20.44 4.83 -8.15
N ALA A 247 21.28 3.80 -8.03
CA ALA A 247 21.01 2.67 -7.16
C ALA A 247 21.32 3.06 -5.72
N ALA A 248 20.30 2.98 -4.87
CA ALA A 248 20.57 2.83 -3.44
C ALA A 248 20.99 1.37 -3.21
N ALA A 249 22.25 1.13 -2.83
CA ALA A 249 22.65 -0.19 -2.39
C ALA A 249 22.00 -0.45 -1.01
N TYR A 250 20.96 -1.29 -0.99
CA TYR A 250 20.39 -1.85 0.24
C TYR A 250 21.49 -2.62 0.99
N GLY A 251 22.22 -1.95 1.88
CA GLY A 251 23.32 -2.56 2.60
C GLY A 251 24.31 -1.59 3.24
N ILE A 252 24.38 -0.34 2.79
CA ILE A 252 25.26 0.67 3.40
C ILE A 252 24.55 1.28 4.63
N ARG A 253 24.19 0.46 5.62
CA ARG A 253 23.57 0.94 6.87
C ARG A 253 24.57 1.62 7.81
N SER A 254 25.88 1.49 7.58
CA SER A 254 26.93 1.92 8.51
C SER A 254 27.41 3.38 8.36
N ASP A 255 27.21 4.04 7.22
CA ASP A 255 27.49 5.48 7.06
C ASP A 255 26.32 6.23 6.41
N LYS A 256 25.23 6.36 7.16
CA LYS A 256 24.03 7.12 6.72
C LYS A 256 24.35 8.61 6.44
N ASN A 257 25.41 9.15 7.03
CA ASN A 257 25.86 10.52 6.77
C ASN A 257 26.54 10.62 5.39
N GLY A 258 27.35 9.62 5.01
CA GLY A 258 27.99 9.50 3.71
C GLY A 258 26.98 9.41 2.56
N ILE A 259 25.98 8.52 2.68
CA ILE A 259 24.91 8.38 1.67
C ILE A 259 24.12 9.68 1.55
N SER A 260 23.77 10.30 2.69
CA SER A 260 23.01 11.55 2.66
C SER A 260 23.77 12.67 1.93
N ARG A 261 25.09 12.74 2.15
CA ARG A 261 25.97 13.70 1.46
C ARG A 261 26.09 13.37 -0.03
N TYR A 262 26.21 12.08 -0.37
CA TYR A 262 26.27 11.61 -1.75
C TYR A 262 24.99 11.95 -2.51
N ILE A 263 23.82 11.53 -2.03
CA ILE A 263 22.52 11.80 -2.66
C ILE A 263 22.30 13.30 -2.82
N ARG A 264 22.60 14.08 -1.76
CA ARG A 264 22.52 15.54 -1.82
C ARG A 264 23.41 16.09 -2.94
N LYS A 265 24.66 15.67 -3.04
CA LYS A 265 25.60 16.06 -4.10
C LYS A 265 25.08 15.66 -5.48
N GLN A 266 24.47 14.48 -5.62
CA GLN A 266 23.91 14.03 -6.88
C GLN A 266 22.73 14.89 -7.33
N ILE A 267 21.79 15.19 -6.43
CA ILE A 267 20.62 16.04 -6.75
C ILE A 267 21.05 17.49 -7.01
N THR A 268 21.89 18.08 -6.17
CA THR A 268 22.32 19.49 -6.35
C THR A 268 23.21 19.67 -7.59
N GLY A 269 24.06 18.70 -7.91
CA GLY A 269 24.87 18.72 -9.12
C GLY A 269 24.07 18.44 -10.39
N PHE A 270 23.12 17.50 -10.33
CA PHE A 270 22.30 17.13 -11.47
C PHE A 270 21.11 18.07 -11.70
N LYS A 271 20.65 18.85 -10.71
CA LYS A 271 19.52 19.79 -10.82
C LYS A 271 18.34 19.22 -11.62
N PRO A 272 17.72 18.12 -11.17
CA PRO A 272 16.63 17.50 -11.89
C PRO A 272 15.40 18.40 -11.94
N ASP A 273 14.64 18.30 -13.02
CA ASP A 273 13.30 18.88 -13.15
C ASP A 273 12.25 17.94 -12.52
N LEU A 274 12.54 16.64 -12.52
CA LEU A 274 11.72 15.59 -11.96
C LEU A 274 12.58 14.57 -11.22
N ILE A 275 12.13 14.17 -10.04
CA ILE A 275 12.65 13.04 -9.28
C ILE A 275 11.63 11.90 -9.33
N LEU A 276 12.08 10.72 -9.71
CA LEU A 276 11.33 9.47 -9.68
C LEU A 276 11.90 8.56 -8.59
N THR A 277 11.09 8.16 -7.61
CA THR A 277 11.50 7.23 -6.54
C THR A 277 10.76 5.90 -6.63
N GLN A 278 11.36 4.85 -6.08
CA GLN A 278 10.68 3.56 -5.90
C GLN A 278 9.74 3.69 -4.69
N GLY A 279 8.48 4.02 -4.97
CA GLY A 279 7.50 4.35 -3.95
C GLY A 279 7.70 5.76 -3.38
N LEU A 280 6.77 6.21 -2.55
CA LEU A 280 6.77 7.55 -1.94
C LEU A 280 6.88 7.44 -0.43
N ALA A 281 8.11 7.27 0.05
CA ALA A 281 8.37 7.11 1.46
C ALA A 281 8.06 8.41 2.25
N PRO A 282 7.59 8.33 3.51
CA PRO A 282 7.27 9.50 4.32
C PRO A 282 8.45 10.44 4.52
N VAL A 283 8.17 11.74 4.69
CA VAL A 283 9.16 12.78 4.96
C VAL A 283 9.00 13.27 6.40
N TYR A 284 10.10 13.38 7.14
CA TYR A 284 10.10 13.82 8.54
C TYR A 284 10.76 15.18 8.70
N ALA A 285 10.73 15.72 9.93
CA ALA A 285 11.16 17.08 10.25
C ALA A 285 12.58 17.43 9.78
N THR A 286 13.51 16.47 9.75
CA THR A 286 14.90 16.71 9.32
C THR A 286 15.35 15.66 8.30
N PRO A 287 16.36 15.95 7.47
CA PRO A 287 16.92 14.96 6.54
C PRO A 287 17.46 13.74 7.28
N ALA A 288 18.08 13.94 8.45
CA ALA A 288 18.66 12.85 9.26
C ALA A 288 17.58 11.92 9.82
N ILE A 289 16.47 12.47 10.35
CA ILE A 289 15.34 11.67 10.82
C ILE A 289 14.69 10.95 9.63
N THR A 290 14.58 11.63 8.48
CA THR A 290 13.99 11.05 7.27
C THR A 290 14.81 9.89 6.73
N ALA A 291 16.12 10.06 6.56
CA ALA A 291 17.02 8.98 6.14
C ALA A 291 16.98 7.81 7.13
N ARG A 292 16.84 8.09 8.44
CA ARG A 292 16.77 7.05 9.46
C ARG A 292 15.49 6.23 9.38
N LYS A 293 14.33 6.88 9.18
CA LYS A 293 13.01 6.24 9.24
C LYS A 293 12.49 5.75 7.88
N SER A 294 12.83 6.45 6.80
CA SER A 294 12.31 6.21 5.43
C SER A 294 13.39 5.84 4.42
N GLY A 295 14.64 5.69 4.86
CA GLY A 295 15.77 5.35 3.99
C GLY A 295 16.03 6.39 2.90
N ASP A 296 16.63 5.92 1.81
CA ASP A 296 17.11 6.78 0.72
C ASP A 296 15.95 7.41 -0.06
N ALA A 297 14.87 6.67 -0.30
CA ALA A 297 13.67 7.19 -0.98
C ALA A 297 13.08 8.38 -0.20
N GLY A 298 12.97 8.26 1.13
CA GLY A 298 12.48 9.36 1.97
C GLY A 298 13.43 10.55 1.96
N LEU A 299 14.75 10.32 2.02
CA LEU A 299 15.72 11.40 1.95
C LEU A 299 15.71 12.13 0.60
N ILE A 300 15.65 11.39 -0.50
CA ILE A 300 15.54 11.95 -1.85
C ILE A 300 14.29 12.81 -1.96
N ARG A 301 13.17 12.31 -1.43
CA ARG A 301 11.93 13.06 -1.38
C ARG A 301 12.05 14.31 -0.51
N TYR A 302 12.65 14.23 0.68
CA TYR A 302 12.93 15.39 1.53
C TYR A 302 13.70 16.46 0.74
N LEU A 303 14.75 16.07 0.03
CA LEU A 303 15.58 16.98 -0.77
C LEU A 303 14.82 17.56 -1.96
N GLY A 304 13.98 16.76 -2.62
CA GLY A 304 13.08 17.23 -3.67
C GLY A 304 12.09 18.27 -3.16
N THR A 305 11.42 17.98 -2.03
CA THR A 305 10.50 18.91 -1.36
C THR A 305 11.17 20.24 -1.01
N MET A 306 12.33 20.19 -0.35
CA MET A 306 13.06 21.41 0.03
C MET A 306 13.62 22.18 -1.16
N GLY A 307 13.88 21.48 -2.28
CA GLY A 307 14.32 22.08 -3.54
C GLY A 307 13.18 22.54 -4.45
N HIS A 308 11.91 22.37 -4.05
CA HIS A 308 10.73 22.55 -4.90
C HIS A 308 10.80 21.78 -6.23
N ILE A 309 11.45 20.61 -6.21
CA ILE A 309 11.55 19.70 -7.35
C ILE A 309 10.37 18.74 -7.29
N ARG A 310 9.73 18.48 -8.43
CA ARG A 310 8.64 17.50 -8.53
C ARG A 310 9.16 16.11 -8.14
N VAL A 311 8.45 15.41 -7.27
CA VAL A 311 8.79 14.04 -6.86
C VAL A 311 7.61 13.13 -7.13
N ASN A 312 7.80 12.12 -7.99
CA ASN A 312 6.79 11.11 -8.28
C ASN A 312 7.31 9.72 -7.97
N SER A 313 6.39 8.78 -7.68
CA SER A 313 6.73 7.36 -7.75
C SER A 313 6.81 6.92 -9.20
N TRP A 314 7.79 6.09 -9.55
CA TRP A 314 7.74 5.29 -10.79
C TRP A 314 7.18 3.89 -10.55
N GLU A 315 6.99 3.50 -9.30
CA GLU A 315 6.45 2.19 -8.93
C GLU A 315 5.03 2.06 -9.49
N ALA A 316 4.83 1.06 -10.34
CA ALA A 316 3.50 0.71 -10.81
C ALA A 316 2.64 0.23 -9.65
N GLY A 317 1.32 0.36 -9.81
CA GLY A 317 0.39 -0.30 -8.92
C GLY A 317 0.65 -1.81 -8.91
N TRP A 318 0.41 -2.42 -7.75
CA TRP A 318 0.52 -3.87 -7.59
C TRP A 318 -0.59 -4.62 -8.34
N ASP A 319 -1.66 -3.94 -8.76
CA ASP A 319 -2.64 -4.45 -9.74
C ASP A 319 -1.99 -4.76 -11.08
N ASP A 320 -1.25 -3.81 -11.68
CA ASP A 320 -0.56 -4.02 -12.97
C ASP A 320 0.45 -5.18 -12.90
N VAL A 321 1.12 -5.34 -11.75
CA VAL A 321 2.06 -6.44 -11.52
C VAL A 321 1.31 -7.76 -11.33
N TYR A 322 0.24 -7.76 -10.54
CA TYR A 322 -0.57 -8.94 -10.27
C TYR A 322 -1.18 -9.52 -11.54
N TYR A 323 -1.87 -8.71 -12.35
CA TYR A 323 -2.60 -9.22 -13.52
C TYR A 323 -1.65 -9.77 -14.59
N LYS A 324 -0.46 -9.18 -14.74
CA LYS A 324 0.58 -9.75 -15.62
C LYS A 324 1.15 -11.06 -15.11
N LEU A 325 1.28 -11.20 -13.79
CA LEU A 325 1.68 -12.48 -13.21
C LEU A 325 0.56 -13.52 -13.31
N SER A 326 -0.70 -13.12 -13.19
CA SER A 326 -1.85 -14.04 -13.24
C SER A 326 -2.09 -14.66 -14.62
N GLU A 327 -1.47 -14.12 -15.68
CA GLU A 327 -1.41 -14.76 -16.99
C GLU A 327 -0.65 -16.10 -16.96
N LYS A 328 0.25 -16.29 -15.99
CA LYS A 328 1.17 -17.44 -15.90
C LYS A 328 1.07 -18.22 -14.57
N TYR A 329 0.68 -17.55 -13.49
CA TYR A 329 0.75 -18.09 -12.14
C TYR A 329 -0.62 -18.06 -11.45
N SER A 330 -0.85 -19.01 -10.53
CA SER A 330 -2.09 -18.99 -9.76
C SER A 330 -2.12 -17.83 -8.75
N PRO A 331 -3.30 -17.28 -8.39
CA PRO A 331 -3.41 -16.22 -7.39
C PRO A 331 -2.72 -16.56 -6.06
N ASP A 332 -2.81 -17.82 -5.61
CA ASP A 332 -2.17 -18.26 -4.37
C ASP A 332 -0.63 -18.29 -4.47
N ASP A 333 -0.08 -18.69 -5.63
CA ASP A 333 1.37 -18.66 -5.86
C ASP A 333 1.92 -17.23 -5.85
N ILE A 334 1.20 -16.31 -6.50
CA ILE A 334 1.56 -14.89 -6.56
C ILE A 334 1.50 -14.31 -5.16
N TYR A 335 0.39 -14.51 -4.45
CA TYR A 335 0.17 -14.04 -3.08
C TYR A 335 1.31 -14.47 -2.15
N LEU A 336 1.62 -15.76 -2.12
CA LEU A 336 2.67 -16.30 -1.25
C LEU A 336 4.06 -15.82 -1.63
N SER A 337 4.36 -15.75 -2.93
CA SER A 337 5.69 -15.36 -3.39
C SER A 337 5.96 -13.88 -3.11
N LEU A 338 4.98 -13.01 -3.39
CA LEU A 338 5.11 -11.57 -3.17
C LEU A 338 5.13 -11.22 -1.68
N LEU A 339 4.19 -11.77 -0.90
CA LEU A 339 4.11 -11.47 0.53
C LEU A 339 5.27 -12.09 1.30
N GLY A 340 5.66 -13.31 0.93
CA GLY A 340 6.86 -13.95 1.45
C GLY A 340 8.13 -13.15 1.14
N TRP A 341 8.28 -12.65 -0.09
CA TRP A 341 9.39 -11.78 -0.45
C TRP A 341 9.41 -10.49 0.37
N ALA A 342 8.26 -9.87 0.57
CA ALA A 342 8.15 -8.64 1.36
C ALA A 342 8.50 -8.87 2.84
N ILE A 343 8.03 -9.97 3.44
CA ILE A 343 8.41 -10.38 4.81
C ILE A 343 9.92 -10.64 4.91
N LEU A 344 10.51 -11.35 3.94
CA LEU A 344 11.95 -11.59 3.92
C LEU A 344 12.75 -10.31 3.83
N ARG A 345 12.31 -9.37 2.98
CA ARG A 345 12.94 -8.08 2.78
C ARG A 345 12.91 -7.22 4.04
N GLU A 346 11.78 -7.20 4.73
CA GLU A 346 11.58 -6.42 5.96
C GLU A 346 11.92 -7.21 7.23
N SER A 347 12.57 -8.37 7.08
CA SER A 347 12.85 -9.27 8.21
C SER A 347 13.62 -8.60 9.36
N GLU A 348 14.47 -7.63 9.06
CA GLU A 348 15.24 -6.91 10.08
C GLU A 348 14.42 -5.87 10.85
N SER A 349 13.25 -5.45 10.35
CA SER A 349 12.37 -4.50 11.03
C SER A 349 11.36 -5.19 11.96
N PHE A 350 11.33 -6.53 11.98
CA PHE A 350 10.44 -7.32 12.82
C PHE A 350 10.53 -6.93 14.31
N SER A 351 11.73 -6.69 14.84
CA SER A 351 11.92 -6.31 16.25
C SER A 351 11.31 -4.96 16.65
N ALA A 352 10.85 -4.15 15.68
CA ALA A 352 10.14 -2.91 15.93
C ALA A 352 8.62 -3.10 16.14
N HIS A 353 8.11 -4.33 16.00
CA HIS A 353 6.69 -4.68 16.10
C HIS A 353 6.45 -5.55 17.34
N GLN A 354 5.27 -5.45 17.95
CA GLN A 354 4.95 -6.18 19.18
C GLN A 354 4.55 -7.62 18.89
N THR A 355 3.84 -7.84 17.77
CA THR A 355 3.34 -9.14 17.34
C THR A 355 3.71 -9.43 15.87
N PHE A 356 3.52 -10.69 15.43
CA PHE A 356 3.66 -11.02 14.02
C PHE A 356 2.51 -10.48 13.20
N GLU A 357 1.33 -10.38 13.78
CA GLU A 357 0.13 -9.79 13.20
C GLU A 357 0.37 -8.31 12.86
N ASP A 358 0.92 -7.52 13.80
CA ASP A 358 1.26 -6.11 13.56
C ASP A 358 2.27 -5.96 12.42
N PHE A 359 3.28 -6.84 12.41
CA PHE A 359 4.28 -6.86 11.35
C PHE A 359 3.66 -7.27 10.01
N PHE A 360 2.82 -8.30 10.00
CA PHE A 360 2.16 -8.80 8.80
C PHE A 360 1.24 -7.73 8.18
N GLU A 361 0.47 -7.03 9.01
CA GLU A 361 -0.32 -5.87 8.61
C GLU A 361 0.54 -4.75 8.03
N HIS A 362 1.66 -4.44 8.68
CA HIS A 362 2.63 -3.48 8.15
C HIS A 362 3.13 -3.87 6.74
N ILE A 363 3.31 -5.17 6.47
CA ILE A 363 3.78 -5.65 5.17
C ILE A 363 2.70 -5.63 4.09
N TYR A 364 1.47 -6.10 4.35
CA TYR A 364 0.45 -6.17 3.29
C TYR A 364 -0.23 -4.83 3.02
N THR A 365 -0.26 -3.91 3.99
CA THR A 365 -0.98 -2.62 3.87
C THR A 365 -0.53 -1.81 2.63
N PRO A 366 0.78 -1.69 2.33
CA PRO A 366 1.24 -1.08 1.09
C PRO A 366 0.71 -1.78 -0.17
N PHE A 367 0.66 -3.11 -0.20
CA PHE A 367 0.15 -3.86 -1.35
C PHE A 367 -1.32 -3.54 -1.62
N VAL A 368 -2.16 -3.56 -0.58
CA VAL A 368 -3.58 -3.17 -0.67
C VAL A 368 -3.71 -1.74 -1.17
N THR A 369 -2.95 -0.82 -0.56
CA THR A 369 -2.96 0.62 -0.88
C THR A 369 -2.60 0.88 -2.34
N TYR A 370 -1.65 0.14 -2.90
CA TYR A 370 -1.24 0.26 -4.29
C TYR A 370 -1.97 -0.71 -5.22
N GLY A 371 -3.15 -1.21 -4.82
CA GLY A 371 -4.07 -1.87 -5.74
C GLY A 371 -3.94 -3.38 -5.85
N TYR A 372 -3.05 -4.05 -5.09
CA TYR A 372 -3.02 -5.52 -5.10
C TYR A 372 -4.41 -6.08 -4.72
N PRO A 373 -5.00 -6.99 -5.51
CA PRO A 373 -6.35 -7.49 -5.28
C PRO A 373 -6.32 -8.66 -4.27
N PHE A 374 -5.91 -8.40 -3.03
CA PHE A 374 -6.05 -9.41 -1.98
C PHE A 374 -7.52 -9.73 -1.76
N ARG A 375 -7.83 -11.02 -1.64
CA ARG A 375 -9.06 -11.43 -0.98
C ARG A 375 -8.97 -11.08 0.51
N ALA A 376 -10.07 -10.72 1.16
CA ALA A 376 -10.01 -10.39 2.59
C ALA A 376 -9.53 -11.56 3.47
N ASP A 377 -9.73 -12.83 3.07
CA ASP A 377 -9.17 -13.98 3.78
C ASP A 377 -7.63 -14.01 3.71
N GLN A 378 -7.01 -13.47 2.66
CA GLN A 378 -5.57 -13.38 2.48
C GLN A 378 -4.90 -12.29 3.35
N LEU A 379 -5.69 -11.39 3.93
CA LEU A 379 -5.20 -10.39 4.89
C LEU A 379 -5.10 -10.95 6.33
N ASN A 380 -5.54 -12.20 6.52
CA ASN A 380 -5.47 -12.88 7.79
C ASN A 380 -4.16 -13.70 7.92
N THR A 381 -3.46 -13.49 9.04
CA THR A 381 -2.22 -14.19 9.39
C THR A 381 -2.36 -15.72 9.32
N ASP A 382 -3.44 -16.30 9.84
CA ASP A 382 -3.65 -17.75 9.79
C ASP A 382 -3.79 -18.26 8.37
N THR A 383 -4.46 -17.52 7.48
CA THR A 383 -4.56 -17.88 6.07
C THR A 383 -3.20 -17.85 5.39
N PHE A 384 -2.38 -16.83 5.66
CA PHE A 384 -1.02 -16.77 5.15
C PHE A 384 -0.19 -17.98 5.61
N LEU A 385 -0.22 -18.25 6.92
CA LEU A 385 0.49 -19.37 7.52
C LEU A 385 0.00 -20.71 6.95
N ARG A 386 -1.31 -20.95 6.87
CA ARG A 386 -1.89 -22.15 6.22
C ARG A 386 -1.45 -22.28 4.77
N SER A 387 -1.38 -21.17 4.05
CA SER A 387 -0.92 -21.16 2.66
C SER A 387 0.54 -21.57 2.56
N LEU A 388 1.42 -21.15 3.49
CA LEU A 388 2.81 -21.63 3.54
C LEU A 388 2.90 -23.16 3.70
N LYS A 389 2.01 -23.79 4.47
CA LYS A 389 1.97 -25.26 4.66
C LYS A 389 1.77 -26.03 3.37
N LYS A 390 1.08 -25.46 2.38
CA LYS A 390 0.90 -26.07 1.05
C LYS A 390 2.24 -26.18 0.30
N TYR A 391 3.19 -25.30 0.58
CA TYR A 391 4.48 -25.20 -0.14
C TYR A 391 5.65 -25.76 0.68
N GLY A 392 5.63 -25.63 2.01
CA GLY A 392 6.59 -26.27 2.89
C GLY A 392 6.10 -27.63 3.36
N LYS A 393 6.69 -28.71 2.83
CA LYS A 393 6.54 -30.05 3.40
C LYS A 393 6.92 -30.01 4.89
N GLY A 394 5.95 -30.17 5.79
CA GLY A 394 6.20 -30.35 7.22
C GLY A 394 6.21 -29.09 8.09
N ILE A 395 5.62 -27.97 7.65
CA ILE A 395 5.47 -26.80 8.53
C ILE A 395 4.37 -27.08 9.56
N ALA A 396 4.77 -27.32 10.81
CA ALA A 396 3.89 -27.20 11.97
C ALA A 396 3.82 -25.73 12.35
N LEU A 397 2.70 -25.08 12.01
CA LEU A 397 2.36 -23.78 12.59
C LEU A 397 1.84 -24.04 14.01
N TYR A 398 1.59 -23.02 14.81
CA TYR A 398 1.33 -23.13 16.27
C TYR A 398 0.49 -24.33 16.72
N PRO A 399 0.93 -25.08 17.74
CA PRO A 399 -0.01 -25.82 18.55
C PRO A 399 -0.92 -24.83 19.30
N THR A 400 -2.24 -24.94 19.19
CA THR A 400 -3.17 -24.14 20.00
C THR A 400 -3.51 -24.87 21.29
N PHE A 401 -3.66 -24.14 22.38
CA PHE A 401 -4.20 -24.70 23.61
C PHE A 401 -5.72 -24.84 23.50
N ALA A 402 -6.24 -26.05 23.70
CA ALA A 402 -7.66 -26.26 23.91
C ALA A 402 -8.06 -25.88 25.35
N SER A 403 -9.36 -25.83 25.63
CA SER A 403 -9.86 -25.59 26.99
C SER A 403 -9.24 -26.59 27.99
N PRO A 404 -8.70 -26.10 29.11
CA PRO A 404 -8.04 -26.95 30.09
C PRO A 404 -9.06 -27.85 30.79
N VAL A 405 -8.70 -29.11 31.00
CA VAL A 405 -9.50 -30.06 31.76
C VAL A 405 -8.98 -30.06 33.20
N ALA A 406 -9.83 -29.67 34.15
CA ALA A 406 -9.49 -29.63 35.57
C ALA A 406 -9.32 -31.04 36.13
N ASP A 407 -8.30 -31.23 36.96
CA ASP A 407 -8.15 -32.43 37.78
C ASP A 407 -9.27 -32.49 38.84
N PRO A 408 -9.95 -33.64 39.02
CA PRO A 408 -10.99 -33.80 40.05
C PRO A 408 -10.52 -33.54 41.49
N GLU A 409 -9.22 -33.66 41.77
CA GLU A 409 -8.62 -33.36 43.07
C GLU A 409 -8.45 -31.86 43.35
N ASN A 410 -8.72 -31.00 42.36
CA ASN A 410 -8.61 -29.56 42.53
C ASN A 410 -9.59 -29.05 43.61
N PRO A 411 -9.19 -28.04 44.41
CA PRO A 411 -10.09 -27.37 45.33
C PRO A 411 -11.38 -26.89 44.65
N GLY A 412 -12.52 -27.17 45.26
CA GLY A 412 -13.84 -26.87 44.69
C GLY A 412 -14.09 -25.38 44.49
N GLY A 413 -14.76 -25.04 43.38
CA GLY A 413 -15.18 -23.67 43.04
C GLY A 413 -14.14 -22.85 42.26
N ALA A 414 -13.03 -23.45 41.85
CA ALA A 414 -12.07 -22.79 40.99
C ALA A 414 -12.50 -22.79 39.52
N THR A 415 -12.15 -21.71 38.81
CA THR A 415 -12.35 -21.58 37.37
C THR A 415 -11.04 -21.19 36.70
N MET A 416 -10.70 -21.89 35.62
CA MET A 416 -9.58 -21.55 34.75
C MET A 416 -10.09 -21.21 33.36
N PHE A 417 -9.60 -20.10 32.84
CA PHE A 417 -9.80 -19.69 31.46
C PHE A 417 -8.44 -19.61 30.78
N MET A 418 -8.33 -20.17 29.58
CA MET A 418 -7.10 -20.24 28.80
C MET A 418 -7.35 -19.75 27.38
N GLU A 419 -6.49 -18.86 26.93
CA GLU A 419 -6.47 -18.37 25.56
C GLU A 419 -5.66 -19.31 24.64
N PRO A 420 -5.91 -19.30 23.33
CA PRO A 420 -5.16 -20.12 22.37
C PRO A 420 -3.64 -19.91 22.39
N ASP A 421 -3.17 -18.75 22.85
CA ASP A 421 -1.76 -18.37 22.96
C ASP A 421 -1.06 -18.88 24.25
N GLY A 422 -1.79 -19.63 25.09
CA GLY A 422 -1.31 -20.19 26.35
C GLY A 422 -1.33 -19.22 27.53
N SER A 423 -1.86 -18.00 27.37
CA SER A 423 -2.16 -17.14 28.51
C SER A 423 -3.40 -17.64 29.26
N TYR A 424 -3.39 -17.52 30.58
CA TYR A 424 -4.50 -18.02 31.40
C TYR A 424 -4.83 -17.11 32.59
N ARG A 425 -6.07 -17.24 33.06
CA ARG A 425 -6.58 -16.69 34.31
C ARG A 425 -7.11 -17.83 35.17
N LEU A 426 -6.64 -17.94 36.41
CA LEU A 426 -7.11 -18.91 37.39
C LEU A 426 -7.68 -18.14 38.59
N LYS A 427 -8.93 -18.44 38.93
CA LYS A 427 -9.59 -17.93 40.13
C LYS A 427 -9.96 -19.08 41.05
N GLY A 428 -9.53 -19.04 42.31
CA GLY A 428 -9.79 -20.12 43.27
C GLY A 428 -9.31 -19.79 44.68
N LYS A 429 -9.53 -20.70 45.62
CA LYS A 429 -8.98 -20.61 46.99
C LYS A 429 -7.51 -21.02 47.03
N PRO A 430 -6.74 -20.68 48.07
CA PRO A 430 -5.37 -21.18 48.23
C PRO A 430 -5.31 -22.70 48.14
N GLY A 431 -4.34 -23.20 47.37
CA GLY A 431 -4.23 -24.62 47.08
C GLY A 431 -3.47 -24.92 45.80
N LYS A 432 -3.28 -26.21 45.54
CA LYS A 432 -2.67 -26.72 44.31
C LYS A 432 -3.74 -27.07 43.31
N TYR A 433 -3.56 -26.64 42.07
CA TYR A 433 -4.46 -26.90 40.96
C TYR A 433 -3.71 -27.59 39.84
N ARG A 434 -4.23 -28.72 39.38
CA ARG A 434 -3.72 -29.47 38.24
C ARG A 434 -4.70 -29.39 37.07
N TYR A 435 -4.17 -29.09 35.89
CA TYR A 435 -4.94 -29.03 34.66
C TYR A 435 -4.26 -29.85 33.57
N THR A 436 -5.04 -30.63 32.84
CA THR A 436 -4.59 -31.29 31.60
C THR A 436 -4.94 -30.38 30.43
N MET A 437 -3.93 -30.03 29.64
CA MET A 437 -4.05 -29.13 28.51
C MET A 437 -3.80 -29.93 27.24
N GLN A 438 -4.63 -29.71 26.22
CA GLN A 438 -4.39 -30.27 24.91
C GLN A 438 -3.68 -29.22 24.05
N LEU A 439 -2.47 -29.58 23.64
CA LEU A 439 -1.65 -28.84 22.73
C LEU A 439 -1.90 -29.38 21.32
N CYS A 440 -2.85 -28.76 20.63
CA CYS A 440 -3.36 -29.23 19.35
C CYS A 440 -2.53 -28.66 18.21
N PRO A 441 -1.81 -29.47 17.42
CA PRO A 441 -1.18 -28.96 16.21
C PRO A 441 -2.25 -28.38 15.27
N PRO A 442 -1.95 -27.39 14.42
CA PRO A 442 -2.95 -26.77 13.58
C PRO A 442 -3.47 -27.76 12.53
N GLY A 443 -4.76 -28.02 12.61
CA GLY A 443 -5.50 -28.99 11.80
C GLY A 443 -6.09 -30.13 12.65
N SER A 444 -6.76 -31.09 12.01
CA SER A 444 -7.39 -32.24 12.66
C SER A 444 -6.39 -33.35 13.01
N GLY A 445 -5.23 -32.99 13.57
CA GLY A 445 -4.26 -33.94 14.12
C GLY A 445 -4.55 -34.26 15.59
N PRO A 446 -4.05 -35.40 16.12
CA PRO A 446 -4.17 -35.69 17.54
C PRO A 446 -3.43 -34.63 18.35
N CYS A 447 -4.09 -34.07 19.37
CA CYS A 447 -3.48 -33.10 20.28
C CYS A 447 -2.57 -33.80 21.29
N ASN A 448 -1.39 -33.24 21.54
CA ASN A 448 -0.53 -33.73 22.62
C ASN A 448 -1.10 -33.24 23.96
N THR A 449 -1.23 -34.12 24.93
CA THR A 449 -1.64 -33.72 26.29
C THR A 449 -0.42 -33.36 27.12
N THR A 450 -0.48 -32.22 27.80
CA THR A 450 0.52 -31.83 28.81
C THR A 450 -0.18 -31.42 30.10
N SER A 451 0.45 -31.69 31.24
CA SER A 451 -0.09 -31.37 32.57
C SER A 451 0.55 -30.10 33.13
N MET A 452 -0.26 -29.25 33.74
CA MET A 452 0.19 -28.04 34.42
C MET A 452 -0.22 -28.09 35.89
N GLU A 453 0.70 -27.74 36.80
CA GLU A 453 0.42 -27.54 38.23
C GLU A 453 0.62 -26.07 38.58
N ILE A 454 -0.39 -25.46 39.23
CA ILE A 454 -0.40 -24.07 39.64
C ILE A 454 -0.70 -24.03 41.15
N THR A 455 0.10 -23.30 41.92
CA THR A 455 -0.15 -23.11 43.35
C THR A 455 -0.66 -21.70 43.62
N LEU A 456 -1.86 -21.58 44.16
CA LEU A 456 -2.39 -20.31 44.71
C LEU A 456 -1.98 -20.21 46.17
N ALA A 457 -1.26 -19.16 46.52
CA ALA A 457 -0.86 -18.87 47.90
C ALA A 457 -1.54 -17.57 48.36
N ASP A 458 -2.27 -17.64 49.48
CA ASP A 458 -2.82 -16.49 50.20
C ASP A 458 -2.76 -16.80 51.71
N PRO A 459 -2.45 -15.81 52.57
CA PRO A 459 -2.52 -15.99 54.02
C PRO A 459 -3.93 -16.32 54.54
N ASP A 460 -4.99 -15.98 53.83
CA ASP A 460 -6.36 -16.37 54.15
C ASP A 460 -6.79 -17.60 53.32
N PRO A 461 -6.93 -18.79 53.95
CA PRO A 461 -7.32 -20.01 53.24
C PRO A 461 -8.76 -19.99 52.69
N SER A 462 -9.55 -18.98 53.05
CA SER A 462 -10.93 -18.79 52.59
C SER A 462 -11.08 -17.77 51.46
N ALA A 463 -10.07 -16.94 51.21
CA ALA A 463 -10.11 -15.89 50.20
C ALA A 463 -10.09 -16.46 48.77
N LEU A 464 -10.81 -15.80 47.85
CA LEU A 464 -10.67 -16.07 46.42
C LEU A 464 -9.52 -15.25 45.88
N VAL A 465 -8.51 -15.93 45.34
CA VAL A 465 -7.35 -15.35 44.67
C VAL A 465 -7.55 -15.49 43.17
N GLU A 466 -7.20 -14.44 42.42
CA GLU A 466 -7.08 -14.50 40.97
C GLU A 466 -5.63 -14.26 40.58
N ILE A 467 -5.08 -15.16 39.79
CA ILE A 467 -3.76 -14.98 39.18
C ILE A 467 -3.86 -15.08 37.67
N THR A 468 -2.93 -14.41 37.01
CA THR A 468 -2.70 -14.53 35.57
C THR A 468 -1.32 -15.11 35.33
N GLY A 469 -1.18 -15.88 34.26
CA GLY A 469 0.10 -16.45 33.87
C GLY A 469 0.13 -16.79 32.38
N LYS A 470 1.30 -17.23 31.92
CA LYS A 470 1.49 -17.68 30.54
C LYS A 470 2.33 -18.96 30.56
N ILE A 471 1.86 -19.99 29.87
CA ILE A 471 2.60 -21.24 29.75
C ILE A 471 3.75 -21.01 28.79
N GLU A 472 4.97 -21.18 29.27
CA GLU A 472 6.14 -21.31 28.42
C GLU A 472 6.13 -22.72 27.81
N SER A 473 5.60 -22.87 26.59
CA SER A 473 5.73 -24.12 25.86
C SER A 473 7.09 -24.19 25.17
N ASP A 474 7.77 -25.34 25.25
CA ASP A 474 8.95 -25.66 24.42
C ASP A 474 8.64 -25.64 22.92
N ALA A 475 7.36 -25.65 22.55
CA ALA A 475 6.88 -25.19 21.25
C ALA A 475 7.04 -23.67 21.20
N ALA A 476 8.28 -23.20 21.01
CA ALA A 476 8.57 -21.78 20.86
C ALA A 476 7.64 -21.19 19.77
N PRO A 477 7.12 -19.95 19.96
CA PRO A 477 6.49 -19.22 18.86
C PRO A 477 7.43 -19.32 17.66
N VAL A 478 6.87 -19.57 16.46
CA VAL A 478 7.65 -19.71 15.23
C VAL A 478 8.72 -18.63 15.24
N SER A 479 9.97 -19.04 15.48
CA SER A 479 11.02 -18.05 15.59
C SER A 479 11.07 -17.38 14.23
N PHE A 480 11.20 -16.07 14.21
CA PHE A 480 11.21 -15.35 12.95
C PHE A 480 12.36 -15.85 12.03
N ALA A 481 13.42 -16.41 12.62
CA ALA A 481 14.46 -17.16 11.93
C ALA A 481 13.95 -18.42 11.21
N TYR A 482 13.06 -19.21 11.84
CA TYR A 482 12.42 -20.35 11.19
C TYR A 482 11.48 -19.90 10.07
N LEU A 483 10.63 -18.89 10.30
CA LEU A 483 9.77 -18.32 9.26
C LEU A 483 10.60 -17.86 8.06
N LYS A 484 11.72 -17.15 8.31
CA LYS A 484 12.67 -16.73 7.27
C LYS A 484 13.18 -17.92 6.45
N LYS A 485 13.59 -19.00 7.10
CA LYS A 485 14.05 -20.22 6.41
C LYS A 485 12.95 -20.86 5.56
N VAL A 486 11.73 -20.95 6.11
CA VAL A 486 10.55 -21.48 5.40
C VAL A 486 10.27 -20.66 4.15
N LEU A 487 10.18 -19.33 4.29
CA LEU A 487 9.93 -18.42 3.19
C LEU A 487 11.01 -18.51 2.11
N GLN A 488 12.29 -18.56 2.49
CA GLN A 488 13.39 -18.73 1.55
C GLN A 488 13.26 -20.00 0.70
N SER A 489 12.72 -21.08 1.27
CA SER A 489 12.49 -22.34 0.53
C SER A 489 11.16 -22.40 -0.24
N SER A 490 10.17 -21.61 0.17
CA SER A 490 8.80 -21.69 -0.36
C SER A 490 8.53 -20.66 -1.47
N ILE A 491 9.26 -19.55 -1.49
CA ILE A 491 9.06 -18.50 -2.49
C ILE A 491 9.57 -18.96 -3.84
N ARG A 492 8.70 -18.87 -4.84
CA ARG A 492 9.01 -19.15 -6.22
C ARG A 492 9.88 -18.05 -6.83
N GLN A 493 11.14 -18.39 -7.07
CA GLN A 493 12.13 -17.46 -7.63
C GLN A 493 11.78 -16.99 -9.04
N ASP A 494 11.08 -17.81 -9.82
CA ASP A 494 10.63 -17.43 -11.16
C ASP A 494 9.48 -16.40 -11.13
N ILE A 495 8.59 -16.46 -10.13
CA ILE A 495 7.59 -15.40 -9.89
C ILE A 495 8.28 -14.08 -9.54
N LEU A 496 9.30 -14.12 -8.68
CA LEU A 496 10.06 -12.91 -8.34
C LEU A 496 10.83 -12.34 -9.55
N ALA A 497 11.43 -13.21 -10.37
CA ALA A 497 12.10 -12.79 -11.59
C ALA A 497 11.14 -12.11 -12.57
N ASP A 498 9.96 -12.71 -12.80
CA ASP A 498 8.92 -12.13 -13.66
C ASP A 498 8.37 -10.82 -13.07
N MET A 499 8.16 -10.74 -11.76
CA MET A 499 7.79 -9.51 -11.07
C MET A 499 8.81 -8.39 -11.33
N HIS A 500 10.11 -8.68 -11.17
CA HIS A 500 11.16 -7.70 -11.43
C HIS A 500 11.21 -7.28 -12.90
N ALA A 501 11.03 -8.21 -13.83
CA ALA A 501 11.00 -7.93 -15.27
C ALA A 501 9.80 -7.04 -15.66
N ILE A 502 8.61 -7.33 -15.10
CA ILE A 502 7.39 -6.53 -15.27
C ILE A 502 7.60 -5.11 -14.75
N ARG A 503 8.06 -4.97 -13.50
CA ARG A 503 8.32 -3.66 -12.89
C ARG A 503 9.38 -2.85 -13.63
N THR A 504 10.39 -3.51 -14.19
CA THR A 504 11.40 -2.89 -15.05
C THR A 504 10.78 -2.36 -16.34
N ALA A 505 9.95 -3.16 -17.01
CA ALA A 505 9.24 -2.71 -18.22
C ALA A 505 8.32 -1.51 -17.94
N LEU A 506 7.65 -1.51 -16.78
CA LEU A 506 6.78 -0.40 -16.35
C LEU A 506 7.59 0.87 -16.05
N LEU A 507 8.74 0.77 -15.39
CA LEU A 507 9.66 1.91 -15.22
C LEU A 507 10.09 2.49 -16.57
N LEU A 508 10.45 1.64 -17.53
CA LEU A 508 10.84 2.11 -18.88
C LEU A 508 9.69 2.82 -19.59
N LYS A 509 8.44 2.32 -19.46
CA LYS A 509 7.23 3.01 -19.96
C LYS A 509 7.09 4.39 -19.31
N VAL A 510 7.15 4.46 -17.98
CA VAL A 510 7.06 5.70 -17.20
C VAL A 510 8.13 6.72 -17.60
N LEU A 511 9.38 6.27 -17.82
CA LEU A 511 10.45 7.13 -18.30
C LEU A 511 10.20 7.67 -19.71
N GLY A 512 9.65 6.84 -20.60
CA GLY A 512 9.25 7.27 -21.94
C GLY A 512 8.20 8.38 -21.91
N GLU A 513 7.23 8.28 -20.99
CA GLU A 513 6.18 9.29 -20.80
C GLU A 513 6.75 10.60 -20.24
N TYR A 514 7.45 10.56 -19.11
CA TYR A 514 7.96 11.76 -18.47
C TYR A 514 9.04 12.47 -19.29
N ARG A 515 9.78 11.75 -20.14
CA ARG A 515 10.74 12.38 -21.05
C ARG A 515 10.05 13.31 -22.04
N GLN A 516 8.76 13.17 -22.33
CA GLN A 516 8.07 14.14 -23.19
C GLN A 516 7.95 15.51 -22.51
N GLU A 517 7.84 15.52 -21.18
CA GLU A 517 7.57 16.72 -20.36
C GLU A 517 8.84 17.29 -19.68
N TYR A 518 9.83 16.46 -19.38
CA TYR A 518 11.00 16.82 -18.56
C TYR A 518 12.34 16.62 -19.28
N ASP A 519 13.27 17.55 -19.06
CA ASP A 519 14.61 17.50 -19.64
C ASP A 519 15.59 16.72 -18.76
N ARG A 520 15.46 16.80 -17.43
CA ARG A 520 16.38 16.18 -16.46
C ARG A 520 15.62 15.35 -15.44
N ILE A 521 15.65 14.04 -15.59
CA ILE A 521 14.95 13.10 -14.70
C ILE A 521 15.98 12.40 -13.81
N PHE A 522 15.82 12.52 -12.50
CA PHE A 522 16.60 11.75 -11.51
C PHE A 522 15.77 10.57 -11.04
N VAL A 523 16.27 9.35 -11.19
CA VAL A 523 15.57 8.11 -10.83
C VAL A 523 16.31 7.45 -9.70
N GLN A 524 15.62 7.11 -8.62
CA GLN A 524 16.09 6.19 -7.60
C GLN A 524 15.42 4.84 -7.80
N ALA A 525 16.23 3.80 -7.96
CA ALA A 525 15.77 2.42 -8.07
C ALA A 525 16.63 1.50 -7.19
N ASP A 526 16.10 0.34 -6.82
CA ASP A 526 16.91 -0.72 -6.22
C ASP A 526 17.97 -1.25 -7.21
N ALA A 527 19.11 -1.69 -6.67
CA ALA A 527 20.23 -2.21 -7.44
C ALA A 527 19.84 -3.38 -8.36
N GLY A 528 18.90 -4.24 -7.95
CA GLY A 528 18.40 -5.35 -8.75
C GLY A 528 17.70 -4.88 -10.03
N TYR A 529 16.88 -3.82 -9.96
CA TYR A 529 16.26 -3.24 -11.17
C TYR A 529 17.30 -2.66 -12.10
N LEU A 530 18.32 -2.01 -11.54
CA LEU A 530 19.39 -1.42 -12.35
C LEU A 530 20.19 -2.50 -13.10
N GLN A 531 20.49 -3.63 -12.46
CA GLN A 531 21.12 -4.77 -13.14
C GLN A 531 20.27 -5.28 -14.30
N GLU A 532 18.95 -5.38 -14.10
CA GLU A 532 18.01 -5.84 -15.14
C GLU A 532 17.86 -4.84 -16.30
N ILE A 533 17.78 -3.54 -16.00
CA ILE A 533 17.79 -2.46 -17.02
C ILE A 533 19.07 -2.53 -17.85
N VAL A 534 20.23 -2.71 -17.18
CA VAL A 534 21.53 -2.85 -17.85
C VAL A 534 21.56 -4.12 -18.71
N ARG A 535 21.04 -5.24 -18.21
CA ARG A 535 20.96 -6.51 -18.95
C ARG A 535 20.11 -6.38 -20.21
N LYS A 536 18.85 -5.94 -20.09
CA LYS A 536 17.95 -5.75 -21.25
C LYS A 536 18.48 -4.73 -22.26
N SER A 537 19.18 -3.69 -21.77
CA SER A 537 19.83 -2.75 -22.67
C SER A 537 20.94 -3.38 -23.50
N ARG A 538 21.67 -4.38 -22.99
CA ARG A 538 22.69 -5.08 -23.76
C ARG A 538 22.06 -5.97 -24.83
N GLU A 539 20.92 -6.57 -24.52
CA GLU A 539 20.17 -7.43 -25.44
C GLU A 539 19.58 -6.67 -26.63
N HIS A 540 19.20 -5.40 -26.46
CA HIS A 540 18.73 -4.56 -27.58
C HIS A 540 19.86 -3.92 -28.41
N GLN A 541 21.12 -4.05 -27.96
CA GLN A 541 22.30 -3.57 -28.71
C GLN A 541 22.91 -4.66 -29.60
N GLN A 542 22.55 -5.93 -29.37
CA GLN A 542 22.87 -7.08 -30.23
C GLN A 542 21.72 -7.30 -31.21
#